data_AF-A0A7Z7LQL9-F1
#
_entry.id   AF-A0A7Z7LQL9-F1
#
_cell.length_a   1.000
_cell.length_b   1.000
_cell.length_c   1.000
_cell.angle_alpha   90.00
_cell.angle_beta   90.00
_cell.angle_gamma   90.00
#
_symmetry.space_group_name_H-M   'P 1'
#
loop_
_entity.id
_entity.type
_entity.pdbx_description
1 polymer ?
#
loop_
_entity_poly.entity_id
_entity_poly.type
_entity_poly.pdbx_seq_one_letter_code
_entity_poly.pdbx_strand_id
1 'polypeptide(L)'
;MRSTSGLAVFGLVAALSGCTTPAEPSVVAPARAASIEVTVADPDAPATAPVRSADGYPDFSGSLTAANVQMGNEEAADLQARLSALGSARKAGTISEAEYQRRLLQLRKLAAEHGADAQAQIAK
;
A
#
# COMPACT_ATOMS: atom_id res chain seq x y z
N MET A 1 5.37 -29.07 63.75
CA MET A 1 5.96 -29.90 62.69
C MET A 1 5.94 -29.10 61.39
N ARG A 2 7.15 -28.84 60.86
CA ARG A 2 7.55 -28.56 59.46
C ARG A 2 6.82 -27.41 58.74
N SER A 3 7.45 -26.25 58.53
CA SER A 3 8.46 -25.93 57.47
C SER A 3 7.86 -26.04 56.07
N THR A 4 7.99 -25.09 55.14
CA THR A 4 8.98 -24.02 54.99
C THR A 4 8.53 -23.06 53.90
N SER A 5 8.93 -21.80 54.07
CA SER A 5 9.08 -20.74 53.08
C SER A 5 9.63 -21.21 51.73
N GLY A 6 9.20 -20.56 50.64
CA GLY A 6 9.82 -20.72 49.33
C GLY A 6 9.12 -19.96 48.22
N LEU A 7 9.12 -18.62 48.26
CA LEU A 7 8.92 -17.82 47.03
C LEU A 7 10.16 -16.97 46.85
N ALA A 8 11.18 -17.63 46.32
CA ALA A 8 12.49 -17.08 46.07
C ALA A 8 12.55 -16.57 44.62
N VAL A 9 12.98 -15.31 44.52
CA VAL A 9 13.72 -14.73 43.40
C VAL A 9 12.91 -14.47 42.13
N PHE A 10 12.37 -13.24 42.09
CA PHE A 10 12.16 -12.45 40.88
C PHE A 10 13.42 -12.51 40.00
N GLY A 11 13.24 -13.00 38.78
CA GLY A 11 14.28 -13.14 37.76
C GLY A 11 14.94 -11.81 37.43
N LEU A 12 16.17 -11.69 37.91
CA LEU A 12 17.37 -11.14 37.26
C LEU A 12 17.18 -10.49 35.87
N VAL A 13 17.17 -9.15 35.88
CA VAL A 13 18.06 -8.25 35.12
C VAL A 13 18.48 -8.64 33.70
N ALA A 14 17.94 -7.86 32.75
CA ALA A 14 18.57 -7.29 31.56
C ALA A 14 19.61 -8.14 30.80
N ALA A 15 19.15 -8.80 29.74
CA ALA A 15 19.97 -9.11 28.58
C ALA A 15 19.56 -8.19 27.42
N LEU A 16 20.10 -6.96 27.42
CA LEU A 16 20.18 -6.13 26.23
C LEU A 16 21.17 -6.84 25.28
N SER A 17 20.67 -7.73 24.42
CA SER A 17 21.40 -8.15 23.22
C SER A 17 21.44 -6.97 22.26
N GLY A 18 22.36 -6.04 22.50
CA GLY A 18 22.85 -5.14 21.48
C GLY A 18 23.66 -5.97 20.48
N CYS A 19 23.16 -6.10 19.25
CA CYS A 19 23.99 -6.49 18.12
C CYS A 19 24.99 -5.36 17.86
N THR A 20 26.13 -5.37 18.55
CA THR A 20 27.26 -4.53 18.15
C THR A 20 27.94 -5.20 16.98
N THR A 21 27.49 -4.87 15.77
CA THR A 21 28.25 -5.20 14.55
C THR A 21 29.60 -4.48 14.64
N PRO A 22 30.74 -5.15 14.44
CA PRO A 22 32.03 -4.47 14.38
C PRO A 22 31.99 -3.44 13.25
N ALA A 23 32.47 -2.22 13.54
CA ALA A 23 32.59 -1.16 12.56
C ALA A 23 33.67 -1.56 11.54
N GLU A 24 33.24 -1.96 10.35
CA GLU A 24 34.13 -2.13 9.20
C GLU A 24 34.70 -0.78 8.76
N PRO A 25 35.94 -0.73 8.26
CA PRO A 25 36.52 0.50 7.73
C PRO A 25 35.64 1.04 6.61
N SER A 26 35.36 2.35 6.67
CA SER A 26 34.61 3.12 5.68
C SER A 26 35.19 2.91 4.27
N VAL A 27 34.65 1.94 3.55
CA VAL A 27 34.74 1.90 2.10
C VAL A 27 33.89 3.07 1.60
N VAL A 28 34.54 4.02 0.93
CA VAL A 28 33.85 5.09 0.21
C VAL A 28 32.85 4.42 -0.71
N ALA A 29 31.56 4.55 -0.38
CA ALA A 29 30.49 3.99 -1.19
C ALA A 29 30.65 4.57 -2.60
N PRO A 30 30.63 3.74 -3.67
CA PRO A 30 30.57 4.26 -5.02
C PRO A 30 29.39 5.22 -5.11
N ALA A 31 29.55 6.32 -5.85
CA ALA A 31 28.49 7.31 -6.04
C ALA A 31 27.16 6.60 -6.32
N ARG A 32 26.20 6.78 -5.42
CA ARG A 32 24.90 6.12 -5.51
C ARG A 32 24.31 6.49 -6.86
N ALA A 33 24.01 5.49 -7.69
CA ALA A 33 23.28 5.72 -8.93
C ALA A 33 22.05 6.58 -8.59
N ALA A 34 21.84 7.66 -9.36
CA ALA A 34 20.69 8.54 -9.17
C ALA A 34 19.43 7.67 -9.05
N SER A 35 18.70 7.83 -7.94
CA SER A 35 17.45 7.11 -7.75
C SER A 35 16.50 7.50 -8.88
N ILE A 36 15.89 6.51 -9.52
CA ILE A 36 14.85 6.74 -10.51
C ILE A 36 13.73 7.52 -9.81
N GLU A 37 13.52 8.77 -10.23
CA GLU A 37 12.45 9.61 -9.74
C GLU A 37 11.14 9.16 -10.41
N VAL A 38 10.23 8.64 -9.59
CA VAL A 38 8.89 8.25 -10.03
C VAL A 38 7.93 9.32 -9.59
N THR A 39 7.32 10.03 -10.53
CA THR A 39 6.34 11.07 -10.26
C THR A 39 4.93 10.52 -10.44
N VAL A 40 3.96 11.09 -9.73
CA VAL A 40 2.54 10.80 -9.99
C VAL A 40 2.10 11.73 -11.11
N ALA A 41 1.46 11.19 -12.14
CA ALA A 41 0.95 12.00 -13.25
C ALA A 41 -0.14 12.95 -12.75
N ASP A 42 -0.04 14.22 -13.14
CA ASP A 42 -1.11 15.19 -12.99
C ASP A 42 -2.29 14.77 -13.91
N PRO A 43 -3.51 14.55 -13.36
CA PRO A 43 -4.66 14.10 -14.15
C PRO A 43 -5.07 15.09 -15.24
N ASP A 44 -4.72 16.38 -15.13
CA ASP A 44 -5.04 17.41 -16.11
C ASP A 44 -3.89 17.68 -17.10
N ALA A 45 -2.74 17.04 -16.91
CA ALA A 45 -1.61 17.18 -17.82
C ALA A 45 -1.80 16.35 -19.10
N PRO A 46 -1.38 16.86 -20.28
CA PRO A 46 -1.47 16.10 -21.52
C PRO A 46 -0.59 14.85 -21.45
N ALA A 47 -1.11 13.73 -21.94
CA ALA A 47 -0.36 12.47 -22.00
C ALA A 47 0.90 12.63 -22.87
N THR A 48 2.07 12.53 -22.26
CA THR A 48 3.36 12.60 -22.96
C THR A 48 3.62 11.28 -23.68
N ALA A 49 3.89 11.33 -24.99
CA ALA A 49 4.27 10.15 -25.76
C ALA A 49 5.57 9.54 -25.20
N PRO A 50 5.73 8.20 -25.20
CA PRO A 50 6.95 7.56 -24.74
C PRO A 50 8.13 8.01 -25.59
N VAL A 51 9.20 8.47 -24.93
CA VAL A 51 10.47 8.79 -25.59
C VAL A 51 11.04 7.50 -26.19
N ARG A 52 11.59 7.58 -27.41
CA ARG A 52 12.18 6.45 -28.12
C ARG A 52 13.68 6.66 -28.19
N SER A 53 14.44 5.63 -27.90
CA SER A 53 15.89 5.62 -28.09
C SER A 53 16.23 5.46 -29.58
N ALA A 54 17.49 5.73 -29.95
CA ALA A 54 17.93 5.75 -31.36
C ALA A 54 17.78 4.38 -32.07
N ASP A 55 17.72 3.30 -31.31
CA ASP A 55 17.47 1.91 -31.72
C ASP A 55 15.96 1.58 -31.86
N GLY A 56 15.06 2.54 -31.59
CA GLY A 56 13.62 2.43 -31.80
C GLY A 56 12.84 1.80 -30.65
N TYR A 57 13.50 1.37 -29.57
CA TYR A 57 12.84 0.88 -28.36
C TYR A 57 12.35 2.05 -27.48
N PRO A 58 11.38 1.81 -26.58
CA PRO A 58 10.99 2.81 -25.57
C PRO A 58 12.16 3.10 -24.62
N ASP A 59 12.41 4.38 -24.38
CA ASP A 59 13.42 4.86 -23.44
C ASP A 59 12.78 5.13 -22.08
N PHE A 60 13.34 4.50 -21.04
CA PHE A 60 12.88 4.59 -19.64
C PHE A 60 13.89 5.31 -18.73
N SER A 61 14.91 5.95 -19.30
CA SER A 61 15.95 6.65 -18.54
C SER A 61 15.47 7.97 -17.92
N GLY A 62 14.32 8.50 -18.35
CA GLY A 62 13.68 9.69 -17.80
C GLY A 62 12.82 9.44 -16.55
N SER A 63 12.24 10.50 -16.00
CA SER A 63 11.27 10.39 -14.89
C SER A 63 10.08 9.54 -15.32
N LEU A 64 9.82 8.45 -14.58
CA LEU A 64 8.69 7.55 -14.87
C LEU A 64 7.45 8.05 -14.14
N THR A 65 6.32 8.10 -14.84
CA THR A 65 5.02 8.34 -14.19
C THR A 65 4.46 7.04 -13.63
N ALA A 66 4.08 7.03 -12.35
CA ALA A 66 3.44 5.88 -11.73
C ALA A 66 2.13 5.52 -12.45
N ALA A 67 1.93 4.23 -12.73
CA ALA A 67 0.68 3.74 -13.33
C ALA A 67 -0.53 3.86 -12.39
N ASN A 68 -0.29 3.92 -11.08
CA ASN A 68 -1.32 4.09 -10.05
C ASN A 68 -1.13 5.43 -9.34
N VAL A 69 -2.23 6.16 -9.16
CA VAL A 69 -2.28 7.32 -8.27
C VAL A 69 -2.24 6.82 -6.84
N GLN A 70 -1.33 7.37 -6.02
CA GLN A 70 -1.30 7.06 -4.60
C GLN A 70 -2.39 7.84 -3.87
N MET A 71 -3.12 7.18 -2.98
CA MET A 71 -4.16 7.81 -2.16
C MET A 71 -3.53 8.88 -1.25
N GLY A 72 -4.05 10.10 -1.31
CA GLY A 72 -3.61 11.21 -0.45
C GLY A 72 -4.07 11.03 1.00
N ASN A 73 -3.46 11.79 1.93
CA ASN A 73 -3.80 11.71 3.35
C ASN A 73 -5.26 12.12 3.62
N GLU A 74 -5.74 13.14 2.92
CA GLU A 74 -7.10 13.67 3.02
C GLU A 74 -8.11 12.64 2.50
N GLU A 75 -7.82 12.05 1.34
CA GLU A 75 -8.65 11.00 0.74
C GLU A 75 -8.71 9.74 1.62
N ALA A 76 -7.58 9.36 2.21
CA ALA A 76 -7.51 8.25 3.17
C ALA A 76 -8.35 8.53 4.43
N ALA A 77 -8.31 9.76 4.96
CA ALA A 77 -9.11 10.18 6.10
C ALA A 77 -10.62 10.14 5.78
N ASP A 78 -11.01 10.62 4.61
CA ASP A 78 -12.40 10.56 4.13
C ASP A 78 -12.87 9.11 3.96
N LEU A 79 -12.04 8.25 3.38
CA LEU A 79 -12.35 6.82 3.23
C LEU A 79 -12.52 6.16 4.61
N GLN A 80 -11.63 6.44 5.55
CA GLN A 80 -11.73 5.94 6.92
C GLN A 80 -13.04 6.38 7.59
N ALA A 81 -13.43 7.65 7.44
CA ALA A 81 -14.68 8.16 7.98
C ALA A 81 -15.89 7.43 7.39
N ARG A 82 -15.91 7.24 6.07
CA ARG A 82 -16.98 6.50 5.36
C ARG A 82 -17.08 5.05 5.83
N LEU A 83 -15.97 4.34 5.93
CA LEU A 83 -15.94 2.95 6.38
C LEU A 83 -16.39 2.83 7.85
N SER A 84 -16.00 3.77 8.70
CA SER A 84 -16.43 3.81 10.10
C SER A 84 -17.93 4.04 10.24
N ALA A 85 -18.49 4.97 9.45
CA ALA A 85 -19.92 5.23 9.40
C ALA A 85 -20.72 4.03 8.86
N LEU A 86 -20.20 3.33 7.85
CA LEU A 86 -20.81 2.08 7.37
C LEU A 86 -20.80 0.99 8.45
N GLY A 87 -19.69 0.87 9.17
CA GLY A 87 -19.56 -0.07 10.29
C GLY A 87 -20.56 0.21 11.41
N SER A 88 -20.76 1.48 11.78
CA SER A 88 -21.75 1.86 12.79
C SER A 88 -23.18 1.63 12.32
N ALA A 89 -23.51 2.00 11.07
CA ALA A 89 -24.81 1.75 10.46
C ALA A 89 -25.16 0.25 10.42
N ARG A 90 -24.19 -0.61 10.07
CA ARG A 90 -24.37 -2.07 10.10
C ARG A 90 -24.63 -2.56 11.52
N LYS A 91 -23.85 -2.13 12.51
CA LYS A 91 -24.05 -2.51 13.92
C LYS A 91 -25.39 -2.03 14.47
N ALA A 92 -25.86 -0.86 14.04
CA ALA A 92 -27.14 -0.30 14.42
C ALA A 92 -28.34 -0.95 13.70
N GLY A 93 -28.10 -1.87 12.74
CA GLY A 93 -29.16 -2.54 11.98
C GLY A 93 -29.88 -1.63 10.97
N THR A 94 -29.32 -0.45 10.66
CA THR A 94 -29.93 0.50 9.70
C THR A 94 -29.69 0.10 8.25
N ILE A 95 -28.76 -0.82 8.01
CA ILE A 95 -28.53 -1.44 6.69
C ILE A 95 -29.29 -2.77 6.66
N SER A 96 -30.24 -2.91 5.74
CA SER A 96 -30.96 -4.18 5.58
C SER A 96 -30.05 -5.26 4.97
N GLU A 97 -30.14 -6.48 5.48
CA GLU A 97 -29.37 -7.63 4.97
C GLU A 97 -29.68 -7.90 3.49
N ALA A 98 -30.95 -7.72 3.08
CA ALA A 98 -31.37 -7.89 1.69
C ALA A 98 -30.67 -6.90 0.73
N GLU A 99 -30.54 -5.63 1.10
CA GLU A 99 -29.83 -4.65 0.29
C GLU A 99 -28.33 -4.90 0.25
N TYR A 100 -27.74 -5.34 1.37
CA TYR A 100 -26.33 -5.73 1.40
C TYR A 100 -26.06 -6.86 0.40
N GLN A 101 -26.88 -7.90 0.41
CA GLN A 101 -26.76 -9.02 -0.53
C GLN A 101 -26.94 -8.56 -1.98
N ARG A 102 -27.90 -7.67 -2.27
CA ARG A 102 -28.07 -7.09 -3.60
C ARG A 102 -26.82 -6.35 -4.08
N ARG A 103 -26.22 -5.50 -3.23
CA ARG A 103 -24.98 -4.78 -3.55
C ARG A 103 -23.80 -5.74 -3.75
N LEU A 104 -23.70 -6.78 -2.93
CA LEU A 104 -22.65 -7.80 -3.06
C LEU A 104 -22.73 -8.53 -4.41
N LEU A 105 -23.93 -8.90 -4.85
CA LEU A 105 -24.14 -9.52 -6.16
C LEU A 105 -23.75 -8.57 -7.29
N GLN A 106 -24.12 -7.30 -7.20
CA GLN A 106 -23.74 -6.29 -8.18
C GLN A 106 -22.21 -6.12 -8.27
N LEU A 107 -21.51 -6.07 -7.13
CA LEU A 107 -20.05 -5.96 -7.09
C LEU A 107 -19.37 -7.20 -7.69
N ARG A 108 -19.89 -8.40 -7.42
CA ARG A 108 -19.39 -9.64 -8.03
C ARG A 108 -19.55 -9.64 -9.54
N LYS A 109 -20.72 -9.20 -10.02
CA LYS A 109 -20.99 -9.05 -11.45
C LYS A 109 -20.00 -8.07 -12.09
N LEU A 110 -19.85 -6.88 -11.49
CA LEU A 110 -18.89 -5.87 -11.95
C LEU A 110 -17.46 -6.43 -12.01
N ALA A 111 -17.02 -7.14 -10.98
CA ALA A 111 -15.68 -7.75 -10.96
C ALA A 111 -15.47 -8.78 -12.09
N ALA A 112 -16.52 -9.50 -12.49
CA ALA A 112 -16.46 -10.48 -13.58
C ALA A 112 -16.46 -9.82 -14.97
N GLU A 113 -17.23 -8.74 -15.15
CA GLU A 113 -17.49 -8.14 -16.46
C GLU A 113 -16.52 -7.00 -16.81
N HIS A 114 -16.05 -6.24 -15.81
CA HIS A 114 -15.28 -5.01 -16.02
C HIS A 114 -14.03 -5.20 -16.88
N GLY A 115 -13.32 -6.32 -16.75
CA GLY A 115 -12.11 -6.57 -17.54
C GLY A 115 -12.41 -6.68 -19.04
N ALA A 116 -13.48 -7.42 -19.40
CA ALA A 116 -13.90 -7.57 -20.78
C ALA A 116 -14.45 -6.25 -21.35
N ASP A 117 -15.22 -5.51 -20.55
CA ASP A 117 -15.77 -4.21 -20.93
C ASP A 117 -14.65 -3.18 -21.20
N ALA A 118 -13.63 -3.14 -20.34
CA ALA A 118 -12.48 -2.27 -20.53
C ALA A 118 -11.68 -2.64 -21.80
N GLN A 119 -11.49 -3.94 -22.06
CA GLN A 119 -10.82 -4.39 -23.28
C GLN A 119 -11.60 -4.01 -24.55
N ALA A 120 -12.93 -4.13 -24.53
CA ALA A 120 -13.78 -3.72 -25.64
C ALA A 120 -13.70 -2.22 -25.93
N GLN A 121 -13.55 -1.39 -24.89
CA GLN A 121 -13.36 0.06 -25.04
C GLN A 121 -12.00 0.43 -25.65
N ILE A 122 -10.94 -0.32 -25.32
CA ILE A 122 -9.59 -0.11 -25.88
C ILE A 122 -9.53 -0.52 -27.36
N ALA A 123 -10.28 -1.54 -27.75
CA ALA A 123 -10.29 -2.05 -29.12
C ALA A 123 -11.10 -1.19 -30.12
N LYS A 124 -11.76 -0.12 -29.66
CA LYS A 124 -12.58 0.79 -30.46
C LYS A 124 -11.78 2.01 -30.89
#